data_AF-A0A7V8FDH1-F1
#
_entry.id   AF-A0A7V8FDH1-F1
#
_cell.length_a   1.000
_cell.length_b   1.000
_cell.length_c   1.000
_cell.angle_alpha   90.00
_cell.angle_beta   90.00
_cell.angle_gamma   90.00
#
_symmetry.space_group_name_H-M   'P 1'
#
loop_
_entity.id
_entity.type
_entity.pdbx_description
1 polymer ?
#
loop_
_entity_poly.entity_id
_entity_poly.type
_entity_poly.pdbx_seq_one_letter_code
_entity_poly.pdbx_strand_id
1 'polypeptide(L)'
;MPAGLLRIALPRLVAERRVLPGLPAFLARYPQVEVELCVQAALSDLVAVGFDAGIRLGESLARGMIAVPIGPPEQQVVVATPAYLQRHGVPASPHALDGHACIR
;
A
#
# COMPACT_ATOMS: atom_id res chain seq x y z
N MET A 1 14.39 -1.53 -26.25
CA MET A 1 13.37 -2.27 -25.47
C MET A 1 13.68 -2.04 -24.00
N PRO A 2 12.68 -1.89 -23.11
CA PRO A 2 12.92 -1.82 -21.67
C PRO A 2 13.64 -3.07 -21.18
N ALA A 3 14.66 -2.90 -20.33
CA ALA A 3 15.47 -3.99 -19.79
C ALA A 3 16.12 -3.58 -18.46
N GLY A 4 16.55 -4.57 -17.68
CA GLY A 4 17.23 -4.38 -16.39
C GLY A 4 16.33 -4.61 -15.18
N LEU A 5 16.89 -4.39 -14.00
CA LEU A 5 16.21 -4.58 -12.72
C LEU A 5 15.37 -3.35 -12.36
N LEU A 6 14.08 -3.57 -12.10
CA LEU A 6 13.15 -2.59 -11.59
C LEU A 6 12.83 -2.91 -10.12
N ARG A 7 13.31 -2.07 -9.20
CA ARG A 7 13.15 -2.25 -7.75
C ARG A 7 12.05 -1.33 -7.23
N ILE A 8 10.96 -1.92 -6.77
CA ILE A 8 9.78 -1.20 -6.29
C ILE A 8 9.56 -1.48 -4.81
N ALA A 9 9.49 -0.42 -4.00
CA ALA A 9 9.12 -0.54 -2.59
C ALA A 9 7.65 -0.17 -2.38
N LEU A 10 6.89 -1.03 -1.70
CA LEU A 10 5.44 -0.92 -1.57
C LEU A 10 4.89 -1.67 -0.34
N PRO A 11 3.72 -1.26 0.21
CA PRO A 11 3.04 -2.05 1.24
C PRO A 11 2.56 -3.41 0.71
N ARG A 12 2.52 -4.41 1.60
CA ARG A 12 2.06 -5.78 1.26
C ARG A 12 0.70 -5.79 0.57
N LEU A 13 -0.25 -5.04 1.14
CA LEU A 13 -1.62 -4.93 0.62
C LEU A 13 -1.64 -4.46 -0.84
N VAL A 14 -0.78 -3.50 -1.18
CA VAL A 14 -0.68 -2.94 -2.53
C VAL A 14 -0.03 -3.94 -3.48
N ALA A 15 1.03 -4.62 -3.05
CA ALA A 15 1.66 -5.68 -3.85
C ALA A 15 0.62 -6.74 -4.25
N GLU A 16 -0.10 -7.27 -3.27
CA GLU A 16 -1.07 -8.35 -3.47
C GLU A 16 -2.29 -7.91 -4.28
N ARG A 17 -2.85 -6.72 -4.03
CA ARG A 17 -4.12 -6.29 -4.65
C ARG A 17 -3.98 -5.51 -5.95
N ARG A 18 -2.83 -4.87 -6.20
CA ARG A 18 -2.66 -3.95 -7.35
C ARG A 18 -1.55 -4.38 -8.30
N VAL A 19 -0.43 -4.88 -7.79
CA VAL A 19 0.76 -5.16 -8.63
C VAL A 19 0.79 -6.59 -9.13
N LEU A 20 0.75 -7.57 -8.22
CA LEU A 20 0.85 -8.99 -8.56
C LEU A 20 -0.18 -9.45 -9.61
N PRO A 21 -1.45 -9.00 -9.60
CA PRO A 21 -2.42 -9.40 -10.62
C PRO A 21 -2.03 -8.98 -12.06
N GLY A 22 -1.31 -7.86 -12.23
CA GLY A 22 -0.87 -7.37 -13.54
C GLY A 22 0.55 -7.78 -13.94
N LEU A 23 1.34 -8.26 -12.97
CA LEU A 23 2.76 -8.58 -13.17
C LEU A 23 3.02 -9.62 -14.26
N PRO A 24 2.25 -10.73 -14.41
CA PRO A 24 2.49 -11.70 -15.48
C PRO A 24 2.37 -11.10 -16.88
N ALA A 25 1.34 -10.27 -17.11
CA ALA A 25 1.14 -9.60 -18.40
C ALA A 25 2.25 -8.59 -18.69
N PHE A 26 2.73 -7.89 -17.66
CA PHE A 26 3.86 -6.97 -17.77
C PHE A 26 5.15 -7.69 -18.15
N LEU A 27 5.51 -8.78 -17.45
CA LEU A 27 6.72 -9.56 -17.73
C LEU A 27 6.68 -10.25 -19.09
N ALA A 28 5.49 -10.71 -19.53
CA ALA A 28 5.33 -11.25 -20.88
C ALA A 28 5.56 -10.19 -21.97
N ARG A 29 5.17 -8.93 -21.71
CA ARG A 29 5.38 -7.79 -22.61
C ARG A 29 6.83 -7.29 -22.60
N TYR A 30 7.51 -7.40 -21.46
CA TYR A 30 8.88 -6.91 -21.25
C TYR A 30 9.79 -8.03 -20.68
N PRO A 31 10.16 -9.03 -21.50
CA PRO A 31 10.86 -10.22 -21.02
C PRO A 31 12.30 -9.98 -20.55
N GLN A 32 12.86 -8.80 -20.83
CA GLN A 32 14.21 -8.40 -20.39
C GLN A 32 14.19 -7.58 -19.09
N VAL A 33 13.02 -7.34 -18.53
CA VAL A 33 12.85 -6.62 -17.26
C VAL A 33 12.73 -7.64 -16.14
N GLU A 34 13.54 -7.46 -15.11
CA GLU A 34 13.41 -8.17 -13.83
C GLU A 34 12.72 -7.24 -12.83
N VAL A 35 11.84 -7.78 -11.99
CA VAL A 35 11.09 -6.97 -11.00
C VAL A 35 11.38 -7.49 -9.60
N GLU A 36 11.92 -6.61 -8.75
CA GLU A 36 12.10 -6.86 -7.32
C GLU A 36 11.06 -6.05 -6.53
N LEU A 37 10.19 -6.75 -5.81
CA LEU A 37 9.18 -6.13 -4.95
C LEU A 37 9.66 -6.16 -3.50
N CYS A 38 10.03 -5.00 -2.96
CA CYS A 38 10.40 -4.85 -1.57
C CYS A 38 9.18 -4.46 -0.74
N VAL A 39 8.63 -5.44 -0.02
CA VAL A 39 7.48 -5.23 0.86
C VAL A 39 7.94 -4.62 2.17
N GLN A 40 7.66 -3.33 2.36
CA GLN A 40 8.05 -2.58 3.56
C GLN A 40 6.84 -1.82 4.12
N ALA A 41 6.70 -1.84 5.46
CA ALA A 41 5.64 -1.11 6.16
C ALA A 41 6.00 0.36 6.45
N ALA A 42 7.30 0.69 6.48
CA ALA A 42 7.80 1.98 6.96
C ALA A 42 8.09 3.00 5.85
N LEU A 43 7.95 4.28 6.21
CA LEU A 43 8.23 5.50 5.45
C LEU A 43 9.74 5.76 5.30
N SER A 44 10.51 4.78 4.83
CA SER A 44 11.93 5.03 4.51
C SER A 44 12.08 5.67 3.14
N ASP A 45 12.96 6.66 3.09
CA ASP A 45 13.33 7.46 1.92
C ASP A 45 13.75 6.55 0.76
N LEU A 46 12.86 6.40 -0.20
CA LEU A 46 12.99 5.46 -1.33
C LEU A 46 14.26 5.71 -2.14
N VAL A 47 14.65 6.98 -2.26
CA VAL A 47 15.81 7.42 -3.04
C VAL A 47 17.10 7.00 -2.33
N ALA A 48 17.15 7.07 -0.99
CA ALA A 48 18.34 6.75 -0.22
C ALA A 48 18.75 5.25 -0.27
N VAL A 49 17.84 4.36 -0.65
CA VAL A 49 18.05 2.89 -0.63
C VAL A 49 18.18 2.28 -2.05
N GLY A 50 18.17 3.13 -3.09
CA GLY A 50 18.32 2.69 -4.48
C GLY A 50 17.08 1.98 -5.04
N PHE A 51 15.90 2.46 -4.68
CA PHE A 51 14.65 2.08 -5.34
C PHE A 51 14.37 2.97 -6.55
N ASP A 52 13.87 2.37 -7.64
CA ASP A 52 13.47 3.11 -8.83
C ASP A 52 12.10 3.78 -8.66
N ALA A 53 11.22 3.14 -7.88
CA ALA A 53 9.87 3.62 -7.61
C ALA A 53 9.36 3.17 -6.23
N GLY A 54 8.33 3.85 -5.75
CA GLY A 54 7.53 3.33 -4.65
C GLY A 54 6.04 3.59 -4.82
N ILE A 55 5.24 2.68 -4.28
CA ILE A 55 3.78 2.81 -4.23
C ILE A 55 3.38 3.03 -2.78
N ARG A 56 2.48 3.97 -2.52
CA ARG A 56 2.06 4.39 -1.18
C ARG A 56 0.55 4.60 -1.12
N LEU A 57 -0.01 4.39 0.07
CA LEU A 57 -1.39 4.76 0.42
C LEU A 57 -1.30 6.10 1.17
N GLY A 58 -1.49 7.23 0.48
CA GLY A 58 -1.42 8.58 1.07
C GLY A 58 -0.37 9.51 0.44
N GLU A 59 -0.17 10.69 1.04
CA GLU A 59 0.44 11.88 0.42
C GLU A 59 1.91 12.16 0.78
N SER A 60 2.72 11.14 1.10
CA SER A 60 4.14 11.40 1.36
C SER A 60 4.99 11.15 0.11
N LEU A 61 5.40 12.26 -0.52
CA LEU A 61 6.39 12.28 -1.60
C LEU A 61 7.78 12.59 -1.05
N ALA A 62 8.75 11.73 -1.35
CA ALA A 62 10.16 12.07 -1.14
C ALA A 62 10.56 13.21 -2.10
N ARG A 63 11.49 14.06 -1.64
CA ARG A 63 11.95 15.23 -2.39
C ARG A 63 12.57 14.77 -3.72
N GLY A 64 12.08 15.27 -4.85
CA GLY A 64 12.56 14.91 -6.19
C GLY A 64 11.82 13.76 -6.88
N MET A 65 10.73 13.23 -6.29
CA MET A 65 9.84 12.26 -6.94
C MET A 65 8.58 12.94 -7.51
N ILE A 66 8.00 12.34 -8.55
CA ILE A 66 6.70 12.73 -9.11
C ILE A 66 5.67 11.67 -8.69
N ALA A 67 4.58 12.07 -8.04
CA ALA A 67 3.46 11.17 -7.75
C ALA A 67 2.60 10.98 -9.00
N VAL A 68 2.23 9.73 -9.26
CA VAL A 68 1.22 9.38 -10.26
C VAL A 68 0.15 8.51 -9.57
N PRO A 69 -1.15 8.83 -9.72
CA PRO A 69 -2.21 7.99 -9.18
C PRO A 69 -2.26 6.64 -9.92
N ILE A 70 -2.26 5.54 -9.17
CA ILE A 70 -2.30 4.15 -9.70
C ILE A 70 -3.73 3.58 -9.69
N GLY A 71 -4.66 4.24 -8.98
CA GLY A 71 -6.04 3.81 -8.87
C GLY A 71 -6.96 4.92 -8.38
N PRO A 72 -8.27 4.62 -8.23
CA PRO A 72 -9.20 5.56 -7.63
C PRO A 72 -8.84 5.83 -6.17
N PRO A 73 -9.35 6.94 -5.57
CA PRO A 73 -9.24 7.19 -4.14
C PRO A 73 -9.75 6.00 -3.33
N GLU A 74 -8.96 5.55 -2.34
CA GLU A 74 -9.38 4.51 -1.41
C GLU A 74 -10.02 5.15 -0.16
N GLN A 75 -11.10 4.55 0.35
CA GLN A 75 -11.76 4.96 1.58
C GLN A 75 -11.40 3.99 2.71
N GLN A 76 -10.89 4.53 3.82
CA GLN A 76 -10.74 3.74 5.04
C GLN A 76 -12.09 3.67 5.77
N VAL A 77 -12.44 2.47 6.23
CA VAL A 77 -13.66 2.21 6.99
C VAL A 77 -13.30 1.59 8.33
N VAL A 78 -14.00 2.01 9.38
CA VAL A 78 -13.90 1.40 10.71
C VAL A 78 -14.91 0.26 10.78
N VAL A 79 -14.44 -0.94 11.12
CA VAL A 79 -15.26 -2.14 11.17
C VAL A 79 -15.07 -2.87 12.48
N ALA A 80 -16.11 -3.56 12.93
CA ALA A 80 -16.07 -4.46 14.08
C ALA A 80 -16.96 -5.68 13.80
N THR A 81 -16.71 -6.79 14.47
CA THR A 81 -17.57 -7.97 14.33
C THR A 81 -18.94 -7.69 14.97
N PRO A 82 -20.03 -8.27 14.44
CA PRO A 82 -21.36 -8.10 15.05
C PRO A 82 -21.39 -8.50 16.53
N ALA A 83 -20.68 -9.58 16.88
CA ALA A 83 -20.59 -10.07 18.26
C ALA A 83 -19.92 -9.07 19.22
N TYR A 84 -18.92 -8.32 18.73
CA TYR A 84 -18.28 -7.28 19.53
C TYR A 84 -19.23 -6.11 19.80
N LEU A 85 -19.90 -5.61 18.75
CA LEU A 85 -20.84 -4.48 18.88
C LEU A 85 -22.05 -4.81 19.75
N GLN A 86 -22.53 -6.06 19.76
CA GLN A 86 -23.59 -6.51 20.66
C GLN A 86 -23.17 -6.48 22.14
N ARG A 87 -21.90 -6.77 22.43
CA ARG A 87 -21.37 -6.81 23.81
C ARG A 87 -20.92 -5.43 24.32
N HIS A 88 -20.39 -4.60 23.42
CA HIS A 88 -19.73 -3.34 23.78
C HIS A 88 -20.47 -2.09 23.29
N GLY A 89 -21.58 -2.25 22.56
CA GLY A 89 -22.31 -1.15 21.93
C GLY A 89 -21.64 -0.67 20.63
N VAL A 90 -22.37 0.17 19.89
CA VAL A 90 -21.86 0.85 18.69
C VAL A 90 -21.34 2.24 19.10
N PRO A 91 -20.10 2.60 18.77
CA PRO A 91 -19.56 3.92 19.09
C PRO A 91 -20.33 5.00 18.30
N ALA A 92 -20.92 5.96 19.00
CA ALA A 92 -21.68 7.06 18.37
C ALA A 92 -20.79 8.23 17.87
N SER A 93 -19.51 8.23 18.24
CA SER A 93 -18.53 9.23 17.80
C SER A 93 -17.11 8.64 17.82
N PRO A 94 -16.15 9.24 17.09
CA PRO A 94 -14.75 8.80 17.14
C PRO A 94 -14.14 8.79 18.55
N HIS A 95 -14.50 9.75 19.41
CA HIS A 95 -14.02 9.79 20.80
C HIS A 95 -14.49 8.59 21.63
N ALA A 96 -15.64 7.98 21.30
CA ALA A 96 -16.11 6.80 22.00
C ALA A 96 -15.19 5.58 21.78
N LEU A 97 -14.33 5.59 20.76
CA LEU A 97 -13.37 4.51 20.48
C LEU A 97 -12.32 4.33 21.59
N ASP A 98 -12.09 5.32 22.45
CA ASP A 98 -11.19 5.22 23.59
C ASP A 98 -11.62 4.12 24.59
N GLY A 99 -12.92 3.83 24.65
CA GLY A 99 -13.50 2.76 25.46
C GLY A 99 -13.60 1.40 24.75
N HIS A 100 -13.15 1.31 23.49
CA HIS A 100 -13.23 0.10 22.68
C HIS A 100 -11.84 -0.55 22.48
N ALA A 101 -11.82 -1.88 22.34
CA ALA A 101 -10.64 -2.64 21.97
C ALA A 101 -10.30 -2.44 20.47
N CYS A 102 -9.60 -1.35 20.17
CA CYS A 102 -9.11 -1.04 18.83
C CYS A 102 -7.86 -1.88 18.49
N ILE A 103 -7.81 -2.45 17.28
CA ILE A 103 -6.67 -3.20 16.75
C ILE A 103 -5.60 -2.20 16.28
N ARG A 104 -4.35 -2.42 16.66
CA ARG A 104 -3.18 -1.61 16.25
C ARG A 104 -2.34 -2.33 15.21
#